data_AF-A0A1Q8DNM4-F1
#
_entry.id   AF-A0A1Q8DNM4-F1
#
_cell.length_a   1.000
_cell.length_b   1.000
_cell.length_c   1.000
_cell.angle_alpha   90.00
_cell.angle_beta   90.00
_cell.angle_gamma   90.00
#
_symmetry.space_group_name_H-M   'P 1'
#
loop_
_entity.id
_entity.type
_entity.pdbx_description
1 polymer ?
#
loop_
_entity_poly.entity_id
_entity_poly.type
_entity_poly.pdbx_seq_one_letter_code
_entity_poly.pdbx_strand_id
1 'polypeptide(L)'
;MSAFNWSAVAFILAAMGLVVFMLAVPRLLGGRSQGLQKEEVFEAGVVGSGNARIRLSAKFYLVAIFFVIFDLEALYLYAYAVSVREASWLGFAAAAIFIGILIIGLIYELSLGAMNWAPADRRRKKERLYAAPAGFNLADITKFNGAHELMVDPTGKIPAQSSGQVNVSNNIETNRRHLKSIDHINTTGNITSVDFAASTKPENVDR
;
A
#
# COMPACT_ATOMS: atom_id res chain seq x y z
N MET A 1 -43.39 33.56 -3.04
CA MET A 1 -42.02 33.10 -3.34
C MET A 1 -41.48 33.99 -4.45
N SER A 2 -40.33 34.63 -4.26
CA SER A 2 -39.78 35.64 -5.18
C SER A 2 -39.16 34.99 -6.44
N ALA A 3 -39.01 35.77 -7.52
CA ALA A 3 -38.39 35.33 -8.77
C ALA A 3 -36.97 34.74 -8.59
N PHE A 4 -36.25 35.20 -7.56
CA PHE A 4 -34.93 34.68 -7.17
C PHE A 4 -34.98 33.19 -6.79
N ASN A 5 -36.00 32.77 -6.04
CA ASN A 5 -36.16 31.37 -5.64
C ASN A 5 -36.42 30.49 -6.86
N TRP A 6 -37.16 31.00 -7.85
CA TRP A 6 -37.44 30.29 -9.09
C TRP A 6 -36.17 30.12 -9.95
N SER A 7 -35.34 31.17 -10.05
CA SER A 7 -34.06 31.06 -10.76
C SER A 7 -33.09 30.07 -10.11
N ALA A 8 -33.04 30.01 -8.77
CA ALA A 8 -32.20 29.05 -8.06
C ALA A 8 -32.66 27.60 -8.30
N VAL A 9 -33.97 27.34 -8.24
CA VAL A 9 -34.54 26.02 -8.52
C VAL A 9 -34.28 25.62 -9.98
N ALA A 10 -34.50 26.53 -10.93
CA ALA A 10 -34.24 26.28 -12.33
C ALA A 10 -32.76 25.97 -12.60
N PHE A 11 -31.82 26.68 -11.94
CA PHE A 11 -30.39 26.42 -12.05
C PHE A 11 -30.01 25.03 -11.52
N ILE A 12 -30.51 24.64 -10.34
CA ILE A 12 -30.25 23.32 -9.76
C ILE A 12 -30.77 22.21 -10.67
N LEU A 13 -32.00 22.37 -11.19
CA LEU A 13 -32.59 21.40 -12.12
C LEU A 13 -31.82 21.30 -13.44
N ALA A 14 -31.37 22.44 -13.99
CA ALA A 14 -30.55 22.45 -15.19
C ALA A 14 -29.19 21.78 -14.97
N ALA A 15 -28.53 22.04 -13.84
CA ALA A 15 -27.27 21.41 -13.47
C ALA A 15 -27.43 19.88 -13.30
N MET A 16 -28.47 19.44 -12.59
CA MET A 16 -28.79 18.03 -12.42
C MET A 16 -29.08 17.36 -13.78
N GLY A 17 -29.87 18.03 -14.62
CA GLY A 17 -30.20 17.57 -15.97
C GLY A 17 -28.96 17.42 -16.85
N LEU A 18 -28.02 18.37 -16.76
CA LEU A 18 -26.75 18.30 -17.47
C LEU A 18 -25.91 17.10 -17.03
N VAL A 19 -25.81 16.84 -15.71
CA VAL A 19 -25.10 15.66 -15.18
C VAL A 19 -25.72 14.37 -15.71
N VAL A 20 -27.05 14.25 -15.64
CA VAL A 20 -27.77 13.08 -16.16
C VAL A 20 -27.55 12.93 -17.67
N PHE A 21 -27.61 14.02 -18.42
CA PHE A 21 -27.37 14.01 -19.87
C PHE A 21 -25.95 13.53 -20.20
N MET A 22 -24.93 14.05 -19.51
CA MET A 22 -23.53 13.63 -19.71
C MET A 22 -23.26 12.18 -19.32
N LEU A 23 -24.05 11.59 -18.42
CA LEU A 23 -23.97 10.16 -18.10
C LEU A 23 -24.78 9.30 -19.08
N ALA A 24 -25.94 9.79 -19.54
CA ALA A 24 -26.86 9.05 -20.41
C ALA A 24 -26.34 8.96 -21.85
N VAL A 25 -25.83 10.06 -22.42
CA VAL A 25 -25.36 10.11 -23.80
C VAL A 25 -24.24 9.09 -24.07
N PRO A 26 -23.14 9.03 -23.29
CA PRO A 26 -22.12 8.00 -23.47
C PRO A 26 -22.63 6.58 -23.20
N ARG A 27 -23.61 6.42 -22.30
CA ARG A 27 -24.21 5.11 -22.01
C ARG A 27 -25.10 4.60 -23.17
N LEU A 28 -25.70 5.50 -23.94
CA LEU A 28 -26.54 5.17 -25.10
C LEU A 28 -25.71 5.04 -26.39
N LEU A 29 -24.71 5.90 -26.60
CA LEU A 29 -23.84 5.84 -27.78
C LEU A 29 -22.65 4.88 -27.63
N GLY A 30 -22.25 4.55 -26.40
CA GLY A 30 -21.13 3.67 -26.12
C GLY A 30 -21.48 2.20 -26.33
N GLY A 31 -20.65 1.48 -27.09
CA GLY A 31 -20.75 0.04 -27.26
C GLY A 31 -20.55 -0.70 -25.93
N ARG A 32 -21.61 -1.34 -25.43
CA ARG A 32 -21.52 -2.22 -24.26
C ARG A 32 -20.80 -3.50 -24.63
N SER A 33 -19.55 -3.63 -24.19
CA SER A 33 -18.84 -4.91 -24.15
C SER A 33 -18.86 -5.41 -22.71
N GLN A 34 -19.74 -6.37 -22.43
CA GLN A 34 -19.82 -7.09 -21.16
C GLN A 34 -18.88 -8.29 -21.27
N GLY A 35 -17.86 -8.36 -20.44
CA GLY A 35 -16.95 -9.49 -20.37
C GLY A 35 -16.63 -9.77 -18.92
N LEU A 36 -16.69 -11.03 -18.48
CA LEU A 36 -16.47 -11.43 -17.10
C LEU A 36 -15.17 -10.84 -16.53
N GLN A 37 -14.10 -10.83 -17.33
CA GLN A 37 -12.79 -10.29 -16.96
C GLN A 37 -12.73 -8.75 -16.89
N LYS A 38 -13.70 -8.03 -17.48
CA LYS A 38 -13.84 -6.56 -17.37
C LYS A 38 -14.61 -6.14 -16.11
N GLU A 39 -15.40 -7.05 -15.55
CA GLU A 39 -16.20 -6.82 -14.34
C GLU A 39 -15.46 -7.28 -13.06
N GLU A 40 -14.33 -7.98 -13.22
CA GLU A 40 -13.44 -8.33 -12.12
C GLU A 40 -12.61 -7.12 -11.66
N VAL A 41 -12.39 -7.03 -10.34
CA VAL A 41 -11.53 -6.00 -9.74
C VAL A 41 -10.10 -6.21 -10.26
N PHE A 42 -9.54 -5.19 -10.90
CA PHE A 42 -8.21 -5.24 -11.47
C PHE A 42 -7.16 -5.23 -10.35
N GLU A 43 -6.67 -6.40 -9.96
CA GLU A 43 -5.66 -6.56 -8.93
C GLU A 43 -4.54 -7.47 -9.44
N ALA A 44 -3.74 -7.01 -10.39
CA ALA A 44 -2.43 -7.59 -10.76
C ALA A 44 -2.33 -9.15 -10.78
N GLY A 45 -3.38 -9.87 -11.22
CA GLY A 45 -3.39 -11.34 -11.29
C GLY A 45 -3.74 -12.09 -9.99
N VAL A 46 -4.15 -11.40 -8.93
CA VAL A 46 -4.65 -12.03 -7.69
C VAL A 46 -6.16 -11.88 -7.64
N VAL A 47 -6.87 -13.02 -7.62
CA VAL A 47 -8.30 -13.03 -7.26
C VAL A 47 -8.42 -12.54 -5.83
N GLY A 48 -9.11 -11.41 -5.63
CA GLY A 48 -9.36 -10.82 -4.33
C GLY A 48 -10.08 -11.80 -3.40
N SER A 49 -9.32 -12.65 -2.72
CA SER A 49 -9.84 -13.62 -1.75
C SER A 49 -9.60 -13.06 -0.36
N GLY A 50 -10.63 -12.42 0.19
CA GLY A 50 -10.59 -11.85 1.52
C GLY A 50 -11.95 -11.38 1.96
N ASN A 51 -12.26 -11.55 3.24
CA ASN A 51 -13.46 -10.97 3.82
C ASN A 51 -13.33 -9.43 3.74
N ALA A 52 -14.32 -8.75 3.17
CA ALA A 52 -14.35 -7.28 3.05
C ALA A 52 -14.31 -6.54 4.41
N ARG A 53 -14.36 -7.28 5.52
CA ARG A 53 -14.18 -6.79 6.89
C ARG A 53 -12.70 -6.65 7.24
N ILE A 54 -12.04 -5.70 6.60
CA ILE A 54 -10.74 -5.20 7.04
C ILE A 54 -10.99 -4.37 8.31
N ARG A 55 -10.26 -4.64 9.39
CA ARG A 55 -10.30 -3.80 10.60
C ARG A 55 -9.60 -2.48 10.29
N LEU A 56 -10.35 -1.52 9.74
CA LEU A 56 -9.91 -0.15 9.62
C LEU A 56 -9.56 0.38 11.01
N SER A 57 -8.46 1.12 11.11
CA SER A 57 -7.99 1.65 12.39
C SER A 57 -9.07 2.51 13.05
N ALA A 58 -9.27 2.35 14.37
CA ALA A 58 -10.21 3.17 15.16
C ALA A 58 -9.92 4.68 15.03
N LYS A 59 -8.71 5.06 14.60
CA LYS A 59 -8.32 6.44 14.33
C LYS A 59 -9.21 7.14 13.30
N PHE A 60 -9.71 6.43 12.27
CA PHE A 60 -10.61 7.02 11.28
C PHE A 60 -11.95 7.43 11.89
N TYR A 61 -12.44 6.65 12.86
CA TYR A 61 -13.66 6.97 13.58
C TYR A 61 -13.48 8.19 14.50
N LEU A 62 -12.34 8.29 15.20
CA LEU A 62 -12.03 9.44 16.05
C LEU A 62 -12.02 10.76 15.26
N VAL A 63 -11.39 10.76 14.08
CA VAL A 63 -11.40 11.94 13.19
C VAL A 63 -12.82 12.28 12.73
N ALA A 64 -13.64 11.28 12.38
CA ALA A 64 -15.01 11.50 11.92
C ALA A 64 -15.90 12.11 13.02
N ILE A 65 -15.85 11.58 14.25
CA ILE A 65 -16.67 12.12 15.34
C ILE A 65 -16.19 13.51 15.78
N PHE A 66 -14.88 13.75 15.76
CA PHE A 66 -14.32 15.08 16.01
C PHE A 66 -14.78 16.09 14.94
N PHE A 67 -14.77 15.71 13.67
CA PHE A 67 -15.27 16.56 12.59
C PHE A 67 -16.74 16.97 12.81
N VAL A 68 -17.59 16.04 13.23
CA VAL A 68 -19.00 16.33 13.52
C VAL A 68 -19.15 17.32 14.68
N ILE A 69 -18.38 17.15 15.76
CA ILE A 69 -18.42 18.06 16.90
C ILE A 69 -17.94 19.45 16.50
N PHE A 70 -16.80 19.54 15.81
CA PHE A 70 -16.24 20.81 15.36
C PHE A 70 -17.16 21.55 14.37
N ASP A 71 -17.82 20.82 13.45
CA ASP A 71 -18.80 21.38 12.51
C ASP A 71 -20.03 21.95 13.25
N LEU A 72 -20.49 21.26 14.29
CA LEU A 72 -21.57 21.73 15.15
C LEU A 72 -21.17 23.00 15.91
N GLU A 73 -19.93 23.10 16.38
CA GLU A 73 -19.43 24.29 17.03
C GLU A 73 -19.27 25.48 16.07
N ALA A 74 -18.87 25.21 14.82
CA ALA A 74 -18.85 26.21 13.75
C ALA A 74 -20.27 26.73 13.44
N LEU A 75 -21.28 25.86 13.49
CA LEU A 75 -22.68 26.26 13.36
C LEU A 75 -23.12 27.23 14.47
N TYR A 76 -22.71 26.98 15.72
CA TYR A 76 -22.99 27.92 16.82
C TYR A 76 -22.31 29.27 16.61
N LEU A 77 -21.06 29.29 16.15
CA LEU A 77 -20.38 30.53 15.79
C LEU A 77 -21.06 31.26 14.63
N TYR A 78 -21.56 30.52 13.64
CA TYR A 78 -22.32 31.10 12.53
C TYR A 78 -23.62 31.75 13.03
N ALA A 79 -24.39 31.05 13.88
CA ALA A 79 -25.60 31.61 14.47
C ALA A 79 -25.32 32.90 15.25
N TYR A 80 -24.25 32.91 16.05
CA TYR A 80 -23.78 34.11 16.73
C TYR A 80 -23.35 35.21 15.76
N ALA A 81 -22.61 34.87 14.69
CA ALA A 81 -22.12 35.82 13.70
C ALA A 81 -23.25 36.57 12.97
N VAL A 82 -24.38 35.89 12.72
CA VAL A 82 -25.56 36.51 12.09
C VAL A 82 -26.21 37.55 13.00
N SER A 83 -26.19 37.37 14.33
CA SER A 83 -26.82 38.28 15.30
C SER A 83 -25.80 39.05 16.16
N VAL A 84 -24.60 39.29 15.62
CA VAL A 84 -23.48 39.88 16.39
C VAL A 84 -23.80 41.27 16.93
N ARG A 85 -24.64 42.04 16.21
CA ARG A 85 -25.00 43.42 16.58
C ARG A 85 -26.02 43.44 17.72
N GLU A 86 -26.92 42.46 17.75
CA GLU A 86 -27.99 42.33 18.72
C GLU A 86 -27.50 41.66 20.02
N ALA A 87 -26.47 40.81 19.93
CA ALA A 87 -25.94 40.06 21.08
C ALA A 87 -25.15 40.91 22.10
N SER A 88 -24.81 42.15 21.75
CA SER A 88 -24.10 43.11 22.62
C SER A 88 -22.75 42.57 23.15
N TRP A 89 -22.13 43.27 24.09
CA TRP A 89 -20.81 42.92 24.65
C TRP A 89 -20.81 41.56 25.38
N LEU A 90 -21.94 41.18 25.99
CA LEU A 90 -22.09 39.88 26.65
C LEU A 90 -22.04 38.72 25.65
N GLY A 91 -22.68 38.86 24.49
CA GLY A 91 -22.59 37.86 23.42
C GLY A 91 -21.17 37.72 22.90
N PHE A 92 -20.44 38.83 22.78
CA PHE A 92 -19.03 38.81 22.41
C PHE A 92 -18.16 38.07 23.43
N ALA A 93 -18.33 38.34 24.72
CA ALA A 93 -17.58 37.63 25.76
C ALA A 93 -17.89 36.12 25.76
N ALA A 94 -19.16 35.74 25.58
CA ALA A 94 -19.57 34.34 25.47
C ALA A 94 -18.95 33.65 24.24
N ALA A 95 -18.98 34.30 23.07
CA ALA A 95 -18.35 33.79 21.86
C ALA A 95 -16.83 33.68 21.99
N ALA A 96 -16.18 34.65 22.65
CA ALA A 96 -14.73 34.62 22.89
C ALA A 96 -14.32 33.44 23.79
N ILE A 97 -15.07 33.19 24.87
CA ILE A 97 -14.84 32.02 25.74
C ILE A 97 -15.08 30.73 24.97
N PHE A 98 -16.14 30.67 24.16
CA PHE A 98 -16.44 29.51 23.33
C PHE A 98 -15.32 29.20 22.34
N ILE A 99 -14.80 30.21 21.63
CA ILE A 99 -13.62 30.07 20.76
C ILE A 99 -12.38 29.64 21.55
N GLY A 100 -12.20 30.15 22.77
CA GLY A 100 -11.12 29.71 23.65
C GLY A 100 -11.18 28.20 23.94
N ILE A 101 -12.37 27.67 24.22
CA ILE A 101 -12.59 26.24 24.44
C ILE A 101 -12.29 25.43 23.16
N LEU A 102 -12.68 25.94 21.99
CA LEU A 102 -12.34 25.32 20.69
C LEU A 102 -10.85 25.16 20.49
N ILE A 103 -10.09 26.23 20.76
CA ILE A 103 -8.64 26.22 20.60
C ILE A 103 -8.01 25.21 21.56
N ILE A 104 -8.48 25.14 22.81
CA ILE A 104 -7.99 24.15 23.78
C ILE A 104 -8.32 22.72 23.32
N GLY A 105 -9.53 22.46 22.86
CA GLY A 105 -9.94 21.17 22.30
C GLY A 105 -9.10 20.76 21.08
N LEU A 106 -8.82 21.70 20.19
CA LEU A 106 -7.97 21.49 19.02
C LEU A 106 -6.52 21.14 19.42
N ILE A 107 -5.94 21.88 20.37
CA ILE A 107 -4.59 21.60 20.87
C ILE A 107 -4.52 20.22 21.54
N TYR A 108 -5.55 19.86 22.31
CA TYR A 108 -5.65 18.54 22.94
C TYR A 108 -5.66 17.44 21.88
N GLU A 109 -6.49 17.54 20.85
CA GLU A 109 -6.59 16.53 19.79
C GLU A 109 -5.29 16.39 18.97
N LEU A 110 -4.64 17.51 18.67
CA LEU A 110 -3.31 17.52 18.03
C LEU A 110 -2.28 16.78 18.90
N SER A 111 -2.34 16.97 20.21
CA SER A 111 -1.44 16.33 21.18
C SER A 111 -1.72 14.84 21.36
N LEU A 112 -2.98 14.40 21.21
CA LEU A 112 -3.38 12.99 21.26
C LEU A 112 -2.83 12.18 20.08
N GLY A 113 -2.32 12.84 19.05
CA GLY A 113 -1.72 12.16 17.91
C GLY A 113 -2.74 11.36 17.10
N ALA A 114 -4.01 11.76 17.12
CA ALA A 114 -5.06 11.18 16.27
C ALA A 114 -4.71 11.26 14.77
N MET A 115 -3.89 12.25 14.41
CA MET A 115 -3.35 12.46 13.06
C MET A 115 -2.01 11.74 12.81
N ASN A 116 -1.47 11.01 13.79
CA ASN A 116 -0.23 10.26 13.59
C ASN A 116 -0.55 8.95 12.86
N TRP A 117 -0.41 8.99 11.53
CA TRP A 117 -0.66 7.88 10.61
C TRP A 117 0.52 6.91 10.48
N ALA A 118 1.63 7.14 11.20
CA ALA A 118 2.73 6.20 11.20
C ALA A 118 2.23 4.84 11.75
N PRO A 119 2.30 3.75 10.95
CA PRO A 119 2.10 2.43 11.49
C PRO A 119 3.25 2.21 12.48
N ALA A 120 2.96 2.35 13.77
CA ALA A 120 3.83 1.77 14.78
C ALA A 120 3.71 0.26 14.57
N ASP A 121 4.61 -0.30 13.75
CA ASP A 121 4.77 -1.73 13.62
C ASP A 121 5.18 -2.25 15.00
N ARG A 122 4.19 -2.53 15.84
CA ARG A 122 4.36 -3.24 17.11
C ARG A 122 4.56 -4.74 16.85
N ARG A 123 5.08 -5.15 15.69
CA ARG A 123 5.77 -6.43 15.63
C ARG A 123 6.94 -6.32 16.59
N ARG A 124 6.83 -7.07 17.69
CA ARG A 124 7.98 -7.45 18.51
C ARG A 124 9.02 -7.96 17.52
N LYS A 125 10.08 -7.18 17.32
CA LYS A 125 11.20 -7.56 16.47
C LYS A 125 11.71 -8.87 17.06
N LYS A 126 11.41 -10.01 16.44
CA LYS A 126 11.94 -11.29 16.90
C LYS A 126 13.46 -11.11 16.96
N GLU A 127 14.05 -11.45 18.09
CA GLU A 127 15.49 -11.39 18.25
C GLU A 127 16.11 -12.13 17.07
N ARG A 128 16.99 -11.45 16.34
CA ARG A 128 17.75 -12.10 15.28
C ARG A 128 18.59 -13.17 15.97
N LEU A 129 18.27 -14.43 15.71
CA LEU A 129 19.08 -15.55 16.18
C LEU A 129 20.42 -15.46 15.43
N TYR A 130 21.45 -14.96 16.10
CA TYR A 130 22.82 -14.90 15.55
C TYR A 130 23.52 -16.26 15.58
N ALA A 131 22.95 -17.22 16.29
CA ALA A 131 23.41 -18.60 16.34
C ALA A 131 22.21 -19.54 16.19
N ALA A 132 22.46 -20.68 15.54
CA ALA A 132 21.48 -21.74 15.43
C ALA A 132 21.09 -22.24 16.84
N PRO A 133 19.80 -22.43 17.16
CA PRO A 133 19.40 -22.98 18.45
C PRO A 133 19.95 -24.39 18.64
N ALA A 134 20.19 -24.80 19.88
CA ALA A 134 20.73 -26.13 20.18
C ALA A 134 19.77 -27.21 19.64
N GLY A 135 20.29 -28.09 18.77
CA GLY A 135 19.51 -29.12 18.08
C GLY A 135 18.84 -28.68 16.78
N PHE A 136 19.13 -27.49 16.26
CA PHE A 136 18.65 -27.05 14.95
C PHE A 136 19.30 -27.87 13.83
N ASN A 137 18.49 -28.68 13.15
CA ASN A 137 18.90 -29.37 11.94
C ASN A 137 18.28 -28.68 10.71
N LEU A 138 19.14 -28.23 9.80
CA LEU A 138 18.70 -27.54 8.59
C LEU A 138 17.93 -28.49 7.64
N ALA A 139 18.21 -29.79 7.71
CA ALA A 139 17.59 -30.83 6.89
C ALA A 139 16.07 -30.92 7.08
N ASP A 140 15.58 -30.61 8.29
CA ASP A 140 14.16 -30.69 8.65
C ASP A 140 13.32 -29.60 7.96
N ILE A 141 13.94 -28.52 7.48
CA ILE A 141 13.26 -27.38 6.87
C ILE A 141 13.51 -27.32 5.36
N THR A 142 14.73 -27.62 4.91
CA THR A 142 15.15 -27.33 3.51
C THR A 142 15.46 -28.56 2.67
N LYS A 143 15.33 -29.79 3.21
CA LYS A 143 15.81 -31.05 2.61
C LYS A 143 17.34 -31.16 2.44
N PHE A 144 18.12 -30.15 2.85
CA PHE A 144 19.58 -30.15 2.71
C PHE A 144 20.26 -30.39 4.05
N ASN A 145 21.26 -31.27 4.07
CA ASN A 145 21.97 -31.68 5.28
C ASN A 145 23.04 -30.65 5.70
N GLY A 146 23.40 -29.69 4.83
CA GLY A 146 24.33 -28.62 5.15
C GLY A 146 24.36 -27.46 4.13
N ALA A 147 24.92 -26.31 4.54
CA ALA A 147 25.00 -25.11 3.69
C ALA A 147 25.88 -25.29 2.43
N HIS A 148 26.80 -26.25 2.44
CA HIS A 148 27.65 -26.60 1.29
C HIS A 148 26.87 -27.29 0.16
N GLU A 149 25.75 -27.95 0.47
CA GLU A 149 24.86 -28.57 -0.53
C GLU A 149 24.04 -27.52 -1.31
N LEU A 150 23.92 -26.28 -0.80
CA LEU A 150 23.29 -25.16 -1.51
C LEU A 150 24.17 -24.64 -2.66
N MET A 151 25.47 -24.94 -2.63
CA MET A 151 26.43 -24.56 -3.68
C MET A 151 26.70 -25.68 -4.67
N VAL A 152 26.67 -26.94 -4.25
CA VAL A 152 27.02 -28.08 -5.10
C VAL A 152 26.15 -29.29 -4.70
N ASP A 153 25.25 -29.72 -5.59
CA ASP A 153 24.58 -31.03 -5.49
C ASP A 153 25.65 -32.15 -5.48
N PRO A 154 25.49 -33.29 -4.79
CA PRO A 154 26.38 -34.46 -4.90
C PRO A 154 26.63 -34.95 -6.35
N THR A 155 25.83 -34.53 -7.34
CA THR A 155 26.07 -34.74 -8.78
C THR A 155 26.82 -33.60 -9.49
N GLY A 156 27.26 -32.56 -8.77
CA GLY A 156 28.03 -31.43 -9.30
C GLY A 156 27.20 -30.38 -10.07
N LYS A 157 25.87 -30.38 -9.94
CA LYS A 157 24.98 -29.46 -10.68
C LYS A 157 24.24 -28.50 -9.75
N ILE A 158 24.20 -27.22 -10.12
CA ILE A 158 23.49 -26.18 -9.36
C ILE A 158 21.97 -26.37 -9.58
N PRO A 159 21.14 -26.56 -8.54
CA PRO A 159 19.71 -26.85 -8.72
C PRO A 159 18.92 -25.71 -9.39
N ALA A 160 19.47 -24.49 -9.43
CA ALA A 160 18.85 -23.34 -10.08
C ALA A 160 19.22 -23.17 -11.57
N GLN A 161 20.20 -23.91 -12.12
CA GLN A 161 20.61 -23.77 -13.53
C GLN A 161 19.97 -24.77 -14.49
N SER A 162 19.08 -25.65 -14.03
CA SER A 162 18.26 -26.48 -14.93
C SER A 162 16.99 -25.75 -15.39
N SER A 163 17.06 -24.45 -15.65
CA SER A 163 15.97 -23.73 -16.32
C SER A 163 16.13 -23.84 -17.84
N GLY A 164 15.85 -25.03 -18.37
CA GLY A 164 15.83 -25.25 -19.80
C GLY A 164 15.70 -26.73 -20.10
N GLN A 165 14.47 -27.24 -20.17
CA GLN A 165 14.23 -28.52 -20.83
C GLN A 165 14.75 -28.41 -22.26
N VAL A 166 15.83 -29.14 -22.56
CA VAL A 166 16.29 -29.31 -23.94
C VAL A 166 15.33 -30.27 -24.61
N ASN A 167 14.49 -29.76 -25.50
CA ASN A 167 13.62 -30.57 -26.32
C ASN A 167 14.48 -31.26 -27.41
N VAL A 168 14.93 -32.47 -27.12
CA VAL A 168 15.77 -33.24 -28.04
C VAL A 168 14.88 -33.74 -29.19
N SER A 169 14.98 -33.09 -30.35
CA SER A 169 14.37 -33.57 -31.59
C SER A 169 15.31 -34.57 -32.29
N ASN A 170 14.78 -35.50 -33.08
CA ASN A 170 15.55 -36.49 -33.86
C ASN A 170 16.39 -35.88 -35.00
N ASN A 171 16.38 -34.54 -35.15
CA ASN A 171 17.09 -33.82 -36.19
C ASN A 171 18.40 -33.25 -35.63
N ILE A 172 19.52 -33.76 -36.15
CA ILE A 172 20.88 -33.45 -35.71
C ILE A 172 21.23 -31.97 -35.95
N GLU A 173 20.69 -31.36 -37.02
CA GLU A 173 21.02 -30.00 -37.42
C GLU A 173 20.40 -28.96 -36.48
N THR A 174 19.18 -29.18 -35.99
CA THR A 174 18.51 -28.32 -35.00
C THR A 174 19.15 -28.42 -33.63
N ASN A 175 19.54 -29.62 -33.19
CA ASN A 175 20.28 -29.78 -31.93
C ASN A 175 21.64 -29.05 -32.00
N ARG A 176 22.36 -29.15 -33.12
CA ARG A 176 23.66 -28.45 -33.31
C ARG A 176 23.53 -26.93 -33.21
N ARG A 177 22.41 -26.34 -33.67
CA ARG A 177 22.17 -24.89 -33.54
C ARG A 177 21.85 -24.48 -32.10
N HIS A 178 21.08 -25.28 -31.37
CA HIS A 178 20.80 -25.03 -29.95
C HIS A 178 22.05 -25.12 -29.07
N LEU A 179 22.99 -26.05 -29.36
CA LEU A 179 24.25 -26.11 -28.61
C LEU A 179 25.16 -24.90 -28.89
N LYS A 180 25.26 -24.45 -30.15
CA LYS A 180 25.99 -23.21 -30.48
C LYS A 180 25.38 -21.97 -29.79
N SER A 181 24.09 -22.03 -29.45
CA SER A 181 23.45 -20.93 -28.71
C SER A 181 23.74 -20.95 -27.20
N ILE A 182 24.43 -21.96 -26.68
CA ILE A 182 24.79 -22.07 -25.27
C ILE A 182 26.26 -21.73 -25.07
N ASP A 183 27.12 -22.11 -26.02
CA ASP A 183 28.57 -21.82 -25.94
C ASP A 183 28.89 -20.32 -25.95
N HIS A 184 28.11 -19.49 -26.66
CA HIS A 184 28.34 -18.04 -26.68
C HIS A 184 28.04 -17.33 -25.35
N ILE A 185 27.31 -17.97 -24.44
CA ILE A 185 27.00 -17.44 -23.10
C ILE A 185 28.16 -17.66 -22.14
N ASN A 186 28.95 -18.74 -22.32
CA ASN A 186 30.12 -19.02 -21.48
C ASN A 186 31.40 -18.32 -21.94
N THR A 187 31.50 -17.93 -23.22
CA THR A 187 32.70 -17.24 -23.76
C THR A 187 32.81 -15.77 -23.35
N THR A 188 31.73 -15.09 -22.95
CA THR A 188 31.82 -13.68 -22.53
C THR A 188 32.24 -13.48 -21.08
N GLY A 189 32.47 -14.57 -20.31
CA GLY A 189 33.29 -14.56 -19.10
C GLY A 189 33.00 -13.49 -18.04
N ASN A 190 31.82 -12.88 -18.04
CA ASN A 190 31.45 -11.83 -17.09
C ASN A 190 30.30 -12.34 -16.23
N ILE A 191 30.62 -13.34 -15.42
CA ILE A 191 29.89 -13.62 -14.20
C ILE A 191 30.65 -12.84 -13.13
N THR A 192 30.06 -11.75 -12.64
CA THR A 192 30.56 -11.03 -11.47
C THR A 192 30.35 -11.91 -10.23
N SER A 193 31.15 -12.97 -10.08
CA SER A 193 31.32 -13.63 -8.79
C SER A 193 32.28 -12.77 -7.98
N VAL A 194 31.74 -12.04 -7.01
CA VAL A 194 32.56 -11.37 -6.01
C VAL A 194 33.13 -12.47 -5.11
N ASP A 195 34.43 -12.72 -5.19
CA ASP A 195 35.13 -13.68 -4.33
C ASP A 195 35.18 -13.15 -2.88
N PHE A 196 34.31 -13.67 -2.02
CA PHE A 196 34.32 -13.37 -0.58
C PHE A 196 35.35 -14.22 0.21
N ALA A 197 36.13 -15.05 -0.47
CA ALA A 197 37.13 -15.92 0.16
C ALA A 197 38.43 -15.20 0.60
N ALA A 198 38.60 -13.92 0.25
CA ALA A 198 39.83 -13.16 0.51
C ALA A 198 39.80 -12.28 1.78
N SER A 199 38.83 -12.43 2.69
CA SER A 199 38.90 -11.76 4.01
C SER A 199 39.28 -12.73 5.13
N THR A 200 40.47 -13.34 5.01
CA THR A 200 41.16 -13.89 6.18
C THR A 200 41.64 -12.73 7.05
N LYS A 201 40.94 -12.53 8.16
CA LYS A 201 41.36 -11.71 9.30
C LYS A 201 42.78 -12.11 9.72
N PRO A 202 43.78 -11.22 9.75
CA PRO A 202 45.04 -11.53 10.40
C PRO A 202 44.83 -11.58 11.92
N GLU A 203 45.36 -12.66 12.45
CA GLU A 203 45.57 -13.04 13.84
C GLU A 203 46.27 -11.93 14.65
N ASN A 204 45.93 -11.89 15.93
CA ASN A 204 46.41 -10.95 16.93
C ASN A 204 47.80 -11.38 17.43
N VAL A 205 48.82 -10.50 17.41
CA VAL A 205 50.08 -10.68 18.14
C VAL A 205 50.62 -9.33 18.65
N ASP A 206 50.61 -9.20 19.97
CA ASP A 206 51.51 -8.47 20.88
C ASP A 206 52.10 -7.09 20.49
N ARG A 207 51.62 -6.04 21.18
CA ARG A 207 52.39 -5.19 22.12
C ARG A 207 51.50 -4.18 22.84
#